data_AF-A0A1Y4HWB2-F1
#
_entry.id   AF-A0A1Y4HWB2-F1
#
_cell.length_a   1.000
_cell.length_b   1.000
_cell.length_c   1.000
_cell.angle_alpha   90.00
_cell.angle_beta   90.00
_cell.angle_gamma   90.00
#
_symmetry.space_group_name_H-M   'P 1'
#
loop_
_entity.id
_entity.type
_entity.pdbx_description
1 polymer ?
#
loop_
_entity_poly.entity_id
_entity_poly.type
_entity_poly.pdbx_seq_one_letter_code
_entity_poly.pdbx_strand_id
1 'polypeptide(L)'
;MQVDAKTTGRFLAELRKEKGYTQKELGDKLMVTDKAISRWETGKGLPDTSLLKPLSDILGVSVGELLAGKRMPPEQTKEETDSILVEAMRYSHRTAARAAGLCLVIVGILFLLTPLVVTTQSESGVWVLGLAPIGAAVCLFLKRGGGNGKLLYRIGMGCLVLALILELLPFGAVLVMAPGPTERIVRTFSFFDLTVFGYANFFPLLVGLLTVFSLFAGIISALHPLRLLRLRNAVFLCTAAAAVLSLAPLLFGMEYLSIVGAFVCVCLFLSAILQGAGNCQASRS
;
A
#
# COMPACT_ATOMS: atom_id res chain seq x y z
N MET A 1 39.97 8.21 -4.79
CA MET A 1 40.49 9.44 -4.16
C MET A 1 41.67 9.04 -3.29
N GLN A 2 42.90 9.40 -3.66
CA GLN A 2 44.09 9.06 -2.86
C GLN A 2 44.24 10.09 -1.75
N VAL A 3 44.34 9.64 -0.50
CA VAL A 3 44.53 10.49 0.69
C VAL A 3 46.01 10.78 0.85
N ASP A 4 46.40 12.05 0.85
CA ASP A 4 47.78 12.47 1.10
C ASP A 4 47.95 12.93 2.57
N ALA A 5 48.73 12.19 3.34
CA ALA A 5 48.93 12.45 4.76
C ALA A 5 49.55 13.83 5.04
N LYS A 6 50.34 14.38 4.11
CA LYS A 6 50.95 15.71 4.29
C LYS A 6 49.95 16.85 4.12
N THR A 7 48.99 16.74 3.21
CA THR A 7 47.96 17.77 3.00
C THR A 7 46.94 17.73 4.14
N THR A 8 46.47 16.53 4.52
CA THR A 8 45.62 16.31 5.69
C THR A 8 46.26 16.85 6.97
N GLY A 9 47.53 16.55 7.22
CA GLY A 9 48.25 17.01 8.43
C GLY A 9 48.36 18.53 8.53
N ARG A 10 48.67 19.21 7.41
CA ARG A 10 48.75 20.68 7.37
C ARG A 10 47.41 21.33 7.63
N PHE A 11 46.36 20.82 6.99
CA PHE A 11 45.00 21.31 7.16
C PHE A 11 44.50 21.09 8.60
N LEU A 12 44.84 19.96 9.22
CA LEU A 12 44.58 19.72 10.64
C LEU A 12 45.26 20.76 11.55
N ALA A 13 46.53 21.11 11.27
CA ALA A 13 47.24 22.13 12.04
C ALA A 13 46.62 23.52 11.88
N GLU A 14 46.12 23.85 10.69
CA GLU A 14 45.40 25.09 10.41
C GLU A 14 44.09 25.16 11.19
N LEU A 15 43.25 24.13 11.11
CA LEU A 15 41.98 24.05 11.86
C LEU A 15 42.19 24.12 13.39
N ARG A 16 43.23 23.46 13.90
CA ARG A 16 43.57 23.54 15.33
C ARG A 16 43.90 24.98 15.74
N LYS A 17 44.68 25.69 14.93
CA LYS A 17 45.05 27.09 15.17
C LYS A 17 43.85 28.03 15.03
N GLU A 18 42.96 27.80 14.07
CA GLU A 18 41.70 28.55 13.94
C GLU A 18 40.83 28.44 15.19
N LYS A 19 40.83 27.27 15.84
CA LYS A 19 40.13 27.04 17.12
C LYS A 19 40.89 27.51 18.36
N GLY A 20 42.12 27.98 18.20
CA GLY A 20 42.97 28.46 19.30
C GLY A 20 43.51 27.37 20.23
N TYR A 21 43.47 26.09 19.82
CA TYR A 21 43.93 24.99 20.67
C TYR A 21 45.43 24.77 20.57
N THR A 22 46.07 24.42 21.68
CA THR A 22 47.43 23.85 21.68
C THR A 22 47.39 22.36 21.27
N GLN A 23 48.53 21.79 20.84
CA GLN A 23 48.59 20.36 20.50
C GLN A 23 48.22 19.47 21.71
N LYS A 24 48.58 19.93 22.92
CA LYS A 24 48.23 19.26 24.17
C LYS A 24 46.72 19.32 24.44
N GLU A 25 46.10 20.49 24.31
CA GLU A 25 44.66 20.66 24.52
C GLU A 25 43.81 19.86 23.52
N LEU A 26 44.23 19.78 22.25
CA LEU A 26 43.56 18.95 21.26
C LEU A 26 43.74 17.46 21.59
N GLY A 27 44.94 17.06 22.03
CA GLY A 27 45.22 15.71 22.49
C GLY A 27 44.35 15.31 23.69
N ASP A 28 44.25 16.18 24.70
CA ASP A 28 43.45 15.96 25.90
C ASP A 28 41.95 15.78 25.57
N LYS A 29 41.42 16.56 24.63
CA LYS A 29 40.02 16.44 24.17
C LYS A 29 39.75 15.14 23.40
N LEU A 30 40.76 14.57 22.76
CA LEU A 30 40.68 13.34 21.98
C LEU A 30 41.18 12.09 22.74
N MET A 31 41.60 12.27 24.00
CA MET A 31 42.27 11.24 24.80
C MET A 31 43.49 10.62 24.11
N VAL A 32 44.27 11.45 23.39
CA VAL A 32 45.52 11.04 22.73
C VAL A 32 46.68 11.93 23.19
N THR A 33 47.90 11.43 23.02
CA THR A 33 49.10 12.21 23.36
C THR A 33 49.33 13.36 22.38
N ASP A 34 49.91 14.45 22.87
CA ASP A 34 50.41 15.58 22.08
C ASP A 34 51.36 15.12 20.95
N LYS A 35 52.18 14.10 21.20
CA LYS A 35 53.04 13.45 20.20
C LYS A 35 52.24 12.83 19.05
N ALA A 36 51.06 12.28 19.30
CA ALA A 36 50.20 11.73 18.25
C ALA A 36 49.67 12.85 17.34
N ILE A 37 49.19 13.96 17.93
CA ILE A 37 48.77 15.15 17.19
C ILE A 37 49.91 15.70 16.33
N SER A 38 51.10 15.84 16.90
CA SER A 38 52.30 16.33 16.19
C SER A 38 52.70 15.41 15.02
N ARG A 39 52.57 14.09 15.18
CA ARG A 39 52.81 13.13 14.08
C ARG A 39 51.81 13.27 12.94
N TRP A 40 50.53 13.52 13.24
CA TRP A 40 49.50 13.75 12.22
C TRP A 40 49.72 15.09 11.51
N GLU A 41 49.98 16.16 12.25
CA GLU A 41 50.22 17.49 11.69
C GLU A 41 51.44 17.53 10.75
N THR A 42 52.45 16.71 11.02
CA THR A 42 53.67 16.60 10.20
C THR A 42 53.56 15.60 9.05
N GLY A 43 52.41 14.94 8.87
CA GLY A 43 52.18 13.93 7.82
C GLY A 43 52.98 12.64 7.99
N LYS A 44 53.51 12.38 9.20
CA LYS A 44 54.28 11.15 9.55
C LYS A 44 53.36 10.00 9.97
N GLY A 45 52.06 10.15 9.78
CA GLY A 45 51.02 9.19 10.11
C GLY A 45 49.64 9.85 9.99
N LEU A 46 48.60 9.04 9.89
CA LEU A 46 47.20 9.50 9.90
C LEU A 46 46.53 9.13 11.22
N PRO A 47 45.52 9.89 11.66
CA PRO A 47 44.66 9.47 12.76
C PRO A 47 43.91 8.19 12.40
N ASP A 48 43.69 7.35 13.41
CA ASP A 48 42.91 6.12 13.24
C ASP A 48 41.45 6.45 12.89
N THR A 49 40.79 5.54 12.20
CA THR A 49 39.42 5.68 11.70
C THR A 49 38.41 6.00 12.80
N SER A 50 38.64 5.47 14.00
CA SER A 50 37.86 5.74 15.22
C SER A 50 37.98 7.19 15.71
N LEU A 51 39.12 7.85 15.45
CA LEU A 51 39.44 9.20 15.91
C LEU A 51 39.06 10.28 14.89
N LEU A 52 38.81 9.90 13.63
CA LEU A 52 38.43 10.83 12.57
C LEU A 52 37.11 11.56 12.87
N LYS A 53 36.12 10.85 13.42
CA LYS A 53 34.81 11.43 13.72
C LYS A 53 34.84 12.40 14.91
N PRO A 54 35.42 12.04 16.07
CA PRO A 54 35.64 13.00 17.16
C PRO A 54 36.47 14.21 16.75
N LEU A 55 37.52 14.00 15.95
CA LEU A 55 38.39 15.07 15.46
C LEU A 55 37.64 16.04 14.53
N SER A 56 36.81 15.52 13.62
CA SER A 56 35.97 16.34 12.75
C SER A 56 34.95 17.17 13.54
N ASP A 57 34.37 16.59 14.59
CA ASP A 57 33.36 17.24 15.42
C ASP A 57 33.96 18.38 16.28
N ILE A 58 35.17 18.19 16.84
CA ILE A 58 35.89 19.22 17.61
C ILE A 58 36.31 20.39 16.72
N LEU A 59 36.77 20.10 15.50
CA LEU A 59 37.27 21.10 14.56
C LEU A 59 36.15 21.76 13.74
N GLY A 60 34.95 21.19 13.73
CA GLY A 60 33.77 21.72 13.04
C GLY A 60 33.87 21.61 11.52
N VAL A 61 34.40 20.50 11.04
CA VAL A 61 34.53 20.15 9.61
C VAL A 61 33.99 18.75 9.36
N SER A 62 33.73 18.37 8.11
CA SER A 62 33.39 16.97 7.81
C SER A 62 34.65 16.09 7.77
N VAL A 63 34.50 14.77 7.97
CA VAL A 63 35.61 13.81 7.81
C VAL A 63 36.17 13.86 6.39
N GLY A 64 35.31 14.11 5.39
CA GLY A 64 35.71 14.26 3.99
C GLY A 64 36.61 15.47 3.77
N GLU A 65 36.29 16.61 4.39
CA GLU A 65 37.13 17.82 4.32
C GLU A 65 38.48 17.61 5.00
N LEU A 66 38.49 16.96 6.17
CA LEU A 66 39.71 16.66 6.90
C LEU A 66 40.66 15.79 6.07
N LEU A 67 40.16 14.69 5.49
CA LEU A 67 40.95 13.77 4.67
C LEU A 67 41.33 14.37 3.31
N ALA A 68 40.53 15.28 2.77
CA ALA A 68 40.85 15.99 1.52
C ALA A 68 41.87 17.13 1.71
N GLY A 69 42.13 17.56 2.95
CA GLY A 69 43.09 18.62 3.26
C GLY A 69 42.67 20.00 2.76
N LYS A 70 41.38 20.22 2.53
CA LYS A 70 40.81 21.50 2.08
C LYS A 70 39.35 21.60 2.52
N ARG A 71 38.88 22.82 2.83
CA ARG A 71 37.45 23.09 2.96
C ARG A 71 36.78 22.82 1.62
N MET A 72 35.73 22.01 1.63
CA MET A 72 34.87 21.86 0.48
C MET A 72 33.78 22.93 0.56
N PRO A 73 33.25 23.41 -0.58
CA PRO A 73 32.00 24.16 -0.55
C PRO A 73 30.96 23.38 0.26
N PRO A 74 30.04 24.04 0.97
CA PRO A 74 29.09 23.37 1.84
C PRO A 74 28.13 22.53 1.00
N GLU A 75 28.56 21.32 0.69
CA GLU A 75 27.71 20.25 0.19
C GLU A 75 27.46 19.33 1.38
N GLN A 76 26.22 19.42 1.84
CA GLN A 76 25.47 18.36 2.51
C GLN A 76 25.65 18.27 4.03
N THR A 77 24.94 19.17 4.72
CA THR A 77 24.52 19.04 6.12
C THR A 77 23.79 17.69 6.31
N LYS A 78 23.90 17.08 7.51
CA LYS A 78 23.21 15.85 7.94
C LYS A 78 21.73 15.71 7.50
N GLU A 79 21.04 16.82 7.25
CA GLU A 79 19.69 16.85 6.69
C GLU A 79 19.58 16.25 5.29
N GLU A 80 20.62 16.32 4.45
CA GLU A 80 20.67 15.65 3.15
C GLU A 80 20.90 14.14 3.30
N THR A 81 21.72 13.70 4.25
CA THR A 81 21.89 12.26 4.51
C THR A 81 20.61 11.64 5.05
N ASP A 82 19.89 12.34 5.93
CA ASP A 82 18.58 11.90 6.43
C ASP A 82 17.49 11.99 5.36
N SER A 83 17.51 13.01 4.48
CA SER A 83 16.56 13.11 3.37
C SER A 83 16.83 12.03 2.32
N ILE A 84 18.09 11.75 1.99
CA ILE A 84 18.51 10.67 1.09
C ILE A 84 18.18 9.30 1.69
N LEU A 85 18.35 9.09 3.00
CA LEU A 85 17.93 7.86 3.69
C LEU A 85 16.41 7.69 3.71
N VAL A 86 15.67 8.75 4.01
CA VAL A 86 14.20 8.76 3.98
C VAL A 86 13.67 8.57 2.56
N GLU A 87 14.36 9.13 1.56
CA GLU A 87 14.02 9.01 0.14
C GLU A 87 14.37 7.61 -0.40
N ALA A 88 15.51 7.04 0.00
CA ALA A 88 15.89 5.66 -0.29
C ALA A 88 14.95 4.65 0.39
N MET A 89 14.56 4.88 1.66
CA MET A 89 13.55 4.07 2.35
C MET A 89 12.18 4.21 1.69
N ARG A 90 11.76 5.43 1.31
CA ARG A 90 10.52 5.62 0.54
C ARG A 90 10.59 4.92 -0.80
N TYR A 91 11.73 4.95 -1.49
CA TYR A 91 11.94 4.26 -2.76
C TYR A 91 11.81 2.75 -2.60
N SER A 92 12.47 2.15 -1.60
CA SER A 92 12.36 0.73 -1.25
C SER A 92 10.93 0.33 -0.90
N HIS A 93 10.21 1.11 -0.10
CA HIS A 93 8.79 0.86 0.15
C HIS A 93 7.90 1.08 -1.10
N ARG A 94 8.33 1.92 -2.06
CA ARG A 94 7.64 2.19 -3.33
C ARG A 94 7.80 1.05 -4.32
N THR A 95 9.00 0.49 -4.43
CA THR A 95 9.31 -0.67 -5.26
C THR A 95 8.78 -1.95 -4.62
N ALA A 96 8.95 -2.14 -3.31
CA ALA A 96 8.43 -3.30 -2.58
C ALA A 96 6.91 -3.39 -2.63
N ALA A 97 6.18 -2.28 -2.47
CA ALA A 97 4.73 -2.33 -2.57
C ALA A 97 4.20 -2.34 -4.02
N ARG A 98 4.98 -1.93 -5.02
CA ARG A 98 4.68 -2.20 -6.44
C ARG A 98 4.88 -3.68 -6.76
N ALA A 99 5.98 -4.27 -6.26
CA ALA A 99 6.25 -5.69 -6.35
C ALA A 99 5.16 -6.49 -5.63
N ALA A 100 4.76 -6.10 -4.42
CA ALA A 100 3.67 -6.75 -3.68
C ALA A 100 2.32 -6.66 -4.44
N GLY A 101 2.01 -5.52 -5.03
CA GLY A 101 0.83 -5.38 -5.90
C GLY A 101 0.89 -6.32 -7.11
N LEU A 102 2.03 -6.38 -7.81
CA LEU A 102 2.24 -7.29 -8.93
C LEU A 102 2.17 -8.76 -8.51
N CYS A 103 2.79 -9.13 -7.39
CA CYS A 103 2.71 -10.47 -6.81
C CYS A 103 1.26 -10.84 -6.48
N LEU A 104 0.46 -9.92 -5.92
CA LEU A 104 -0.96 -10.14 -5.65
C LEU A 104 -1.77 -10.34 -6.95
N VAL A 105 -1.49 -9.57 -8.01
CA VAL A 105 -2.11 -9.82 -9.33
C VAL A 105 -1.72 -11.21 -9.85
N ILE A 106 -0.44 -11.57 -9.78
CA ILE A 106 0.05 -12.88 -10.24
C ILE A 106 -0.60 -14.02 -9.45
N VAL A 107 -0.69 -13.91 -8.12
CA VAL A 107 -1.38 -14.89 -7.27
C VAL A 107 -2.87 -14.97 -7.63
N GLY A 108 -3.51 -13.83 -7.88
CA GLY A 108 -4.91 -13.79 -8.31
C GLY A 108 -5.15 -14.42 -9.67
N ILE A 109 -4.29 -14.16 -10.64
CA ILE A 109 -4.33 -14.78 -11.97
C ILE A 109 -4.07 -16.29 -11.85
N LEU A 110 -3.12 -16.72 -11.02
CA LEU A 110 -2.84 -18.14 -10.78
C LEU A 110 -4.07 -18.86 -10.20
N PHE A 111 -4.77 -18.23 -9.25
CA PHE A 111 -6.03 -18.74 -8.72
C PHE A 111 -7.14 -18.76 -9.79
N LEU A 112 -7.26 -17.73 -10.65
CA LEU A 112 -8.23 -17.72 -11.75
C LEU A 112 -7.94 -18.78 -12.83
N LEU A 113 -6.69 -19.22 -12.98
CA LEU A 113 -6.27 -20.25 -13.94
C LEU A 113 -6.39 -21.68 -13.39
N THR A 114 -6.72 -21.86 -12.10
CA THR A 114 -6.98 -23.19 -11.52
C THR A 114 -8.00 -24.06 -12.28
N PRO A 115 -9.08 -23.53 -12.89
CA PRO A 115 -10.01 -24.36 -13.66
C PRO A 115 -9.44 -24.86 -15.00
N LEU A 116 -8.34 -24.26 -15.49
CA LEU A 116 -7.68 -24.68 -16.72
C LEU A 116 -6.70 -25.85 -16.47
N VAL A 117 -6.15 -25.94 -15.25
CA VAL A 117 -5.14 -26.95 -14.87
C VAL A 117 -5.80 -28.19 -14.24
N VAL A 118 -6.87 -28.01 -13.47
CA VAL A 118 -7.62 -29.12 -12.89
C VAL A 118 -8.69 -29.56 -13.88
N THR A 119 -8.31 -30.44 -14.79
CA THR A 119 -9.27 -31.16 -15.65
C THR A 119 -10.26 -31.91 -14.76
N THR A 120 -11.53 -31.50 -14.81
CA THR A 120 -12.72 -32.33 -14.54
C THR A 120 -12.74 -33.11 -13.22
N GLN A 121 -13.33 -32.53 -12.16
CA GLN A 121 -14.35 -33.21 -11.31
C GLN A 121 -14.76 -32.43 -10.05
N SER A 122 -14.05 -31.37 -9.63
CA SER A 122 -14.48 -30.59 -8.47
C SER A 122 -15.27 -29.35 -8.88
N GLU A 123 -16.55 -29.28 -8.48
CA GLU A 123 -17.36 -28.05 -8.49
C GLU A 123 -16.89 -27.01 -7.46
N SER A 124 -15.59 -26.98 -7.19
CA SER A 124 -15.02 -26.12 -6.18
C SER A 124 -14.76 -24.76 -6.81
N GLY A 125 -15.54 -23.75 -6.41
CA GLY A 125 -15.43 -22.34 -6.81
C GLY A 125 -14.13 -21.64 -6.38
N VAL A 126 -13.01 -22.36 -6.29
CA VAL A 126 -11.70 -21.91 -5.78
C VAL A 126 -11.13 -20.75 -6.61
N TRP A 127 -11.44 -20.69 -7.90
CA TRP A 127 -11.03 -19.60 -8.80
C TRP A 127 -11.52 -18.22 -8.33
N VAL A 128 -12.64 -18.16 -7.60
CA VAL A 128 -13.21 -16.93 -7.05
C VAL A 128 -12.31 -16.32 -5.96
N LEU A 129 -11.52 -17.13 -5.26
CA LEU A 129 -10.52 -16.63 -4.30
C LEU A 129 -9.47 -15.74 -4.98
N GLY A 130 -9.30 -15.83 -6.31
CA GLY A 130 -8.42 -14.97 -7.10
C GLY A 130 -8.90 -13.51 -7.23
N LEU A 131 -10.19 -13.22 -7.00
CA LEU A 131 -10.72 -11.85 -7.08
C LEU A 131 -10.22 -10.95 -5.95
N ALA A 132 -10.03 -11.51 -4.74
CA ALA A 132 -9.55 -10.78 -3.57
C ALA A 132 -8.13 -10.19 -3.75
N PRO A 133 -7.11 -10.95 -4.17
CA PRO A 133 -5.77 -10.41 -4.38
C PRO A 133 -5.70 -9.46 -5.59
N ILE A 134 -6.50 -9.66 -6.64
CA ILE A 134 -6.61 -8.69 -7.76
C ILE A 134 -7.19 -7.36 -7.25
N GLY A 135 -8.25 -7.42 -6.45
CA GLY A 135 -8.85 -6.22 -5.88
C GLY A 135 -7.89 -5.47 -4.95
N ALA A 136 -7.13 -6.19 -4.12
CA ALA A 136 -6.11 -5.63 -3.25
C ALA A 136 -4.97 -4.96 -4.05
N ALA A 137 -4.53 -5.58 -5.15
CA ALA A 137 -3.52 -5.00 -6.03
C ALA A 137 -4.00 -3.73 -6.74
N VAL A 138 -5.22 -3.75 -7.30
CA VAL A 138 -5.83 -2.57 -7.94
C VAL A 138 -5.97 -1.43 -6.92
N CYS A 139 -6.40 -1.72 -5.69
CA CYS A 139 -6.47 -0.73 -4.61
C CYS A 139 -5.09 -0.13 -4.28
N LEU A 140 -4.03 -0.94 -4.21
CA LEU A 140 -2.65 -0.47 -3.99
C LEU A 140 -2.14 0.43 -5.13
N PHE A 141 -2.49 0.10 -6.38
CA PHE A 141 -2.14 0.91 -7.55
C PHE A 141 -2.90 2.25 -7.56
N LEU A 142 -4.22 2.23 -7.35
CA LEU A 142 -5.06 3.44 -7.33
C LEU A 142 -4.73 4.36 -6.15
N LYS A 143 -4.37 3.82 -4.97
CA LYS A 143 -3.93 4.60 -3.79
C LYS A 143 -2.66 5.43 -4.02
N ARG A 144 -1.92 5.19 -5.10
CA ARG A 144 -0.65 5.87 -5.43
C ARG A 144 -0.72 6.89 -6.56
N GLY A 145 -1.80 6.95 -7.33
CA GLY A 145 -2.01 8.00 -8.33
C GLY A 145 -2.40 9.33 -7.67
N GLY A 146 -1.86 10.46 -8.15
CA GLY A 146 -2.25 11.82 -7.76
C GLY A 146 -3.60 12.24 -8.34
N GLY A 147 -4.60 11.34 -8.27
CA GLY A 147 -5.92 11.53 -8.85
C GLY A 147 -6.88 12.29 -7.95
N ASN A 148 -7.97 12.78 -8.53
CA ASN A 148 -9.04 13.44 -7.80
C ASN A 148 -9.85 12.38 -7.01
N GLY A 149 -9.55 12.21 -5.71
CA GLY A 149 -10.20 11.22 -4.85
C GLY A 149 -11.73 11.38 -4.74
N LYS A 150 -12.26 12.59 -4.99
CA LYS A 150 -13.71 12.81 -5.09
C LYS A 150 -14.29 12.20 -6.36
N LEU A 151 -13.56 12.26 -7.49
CA LEU A 151 -13.97 11.65 -8.76
C LEU A 151 -13.98 10.12 -8.63
N LEU A 152 -12.94 9.51 -8.06
CA LEU A 152 -12.90 8.05 -7.85
C LEU A 152 -14.07 7.56 -7.00
N TYR A 153 -14.40 8.29 -5.92
CA TYR A 153 -15.54 7.96 -5.08
C TYR A 153 -16.87 8.05 -5.84
N ARG A 154 -17.05 9.06 -6.71
CA ARG A 154 -18.25 9.19 -7.57
C ARG A 154 -18.37 8.05 -8.58
N ILE A 155 -17.26 7.63 -9.19
CA ILE A 155 -17.25 6.46 -10.09
C ILE A 155 -17.61 5.19 -9.31
N GLY A 156 -17.06 5.02 -8.11
CA GLY A 156 -17.41 3.90 -7.22
C GLY A 156 -18.91 3.86 -6.89
N MET A 157 -19.52 5.02 -6.60
CA MET A 157 -20.97 5.13 -6.41
C MET A 157 -21.76 4.78 -7.69
N GLY A 158 -21.25 5.13 -8.88
CA GLY A 158 -21.83 4.72 -10.15
C GLY A 158 -21.85 3.19 -10.35
N CYS A 159 -20.74 2.52 -10.02
CA CYS A 159 -20.68 1.05 -10.03
C CYS A 159 -21.67 0.42 -9.03
N LEU A 160 -21.92 1.09 -7.90
CA LEU A 160 -22.87 0.62 -6.90
C LEU A 160 -24.33 0.74 -7.41
N VAL A 161 -24.65 1.81 -8.13
CA VAL A 161 -25.96 1.95 -8.80
C VAL A 161 -26.13 0.87 -9.86
N LEU A 162 -25.08 0.59 -10.65
CA LEU A 162 -25.12 -0.48 -11.64
C LEU A 162 -25.33 -1.85 -10.99
N ALA A 163 -24.66 -2.14 -9.87
CA ALA A 163 -24.88 -3.36 -9.10
C ALA A 163 -26.34 -3.49 -8.66
N LEU A 164 -26.94 -2.42 -8.10
CA LEU A 164 -28.35 -2.43 -7.69
C LEU A 164 -29.31 -2.69 -8.87
N ILE A 165 -29.05 -2.11 -10.05
CA ILE A 165 -29.85 -2.37 -11.25
C ILE A 165 -29.79 -3.86 -11.62
N LEU A 166 -28.60 -4.47 -11.54
CA LEU A 166 -28.43 -5.90 -11.82
C LEU A 166 -29.08 -6.79 -10.76
N GLU A 167 -29.10 -6.38 -9.49
CA GLU A 167 -29.76 -7.08 -8.38
C GLU A 167 -31.29 -7.10 -8.51
N LEU A 168 -31.86 -6.02 -9.08
CA LEU A 168 -33.29 -5.91 -9.37
C LEU A 168 -33.74 -6.82 -10.52
N LEU A 169 -32.83 -7.26 -11.39
CA LEU A 169 -33.18 -8.16 -12.49
C LEU A 169 -33.54 -9.56 -11.96
N PRO A 170 -34.51 -10.26 -12.59
CA PRO A 170 -34.96 -11.60 -12.19
C PRO A 170 -33.97 -12.72 -12.58
N PHE A 171 -32.70 -12.36 -12.80
CA PHE A 171 -31.65 -13.25 -13.32
C PHE A 171 -30.46 -13.39 -12.36
N GLY A 172 -30.49 -12.72 -11.21
CA GLY A 172 -29.34 -12.61 -10.31
C GLY A 172 -29.17 -13.78 -9.35
N ALA A 173 -30.19 -14.04 -8.53
CA ALA A 173 -30.14 -15.08 -7.50
C ALA A 173 -30.51 -16.44 -8.12
N VAL A 174 -29.74 -17.49 -7.83
CA VAL A 174 -30.05 -18.84 -8.31
C VAL A 174 -30.62 -19.70 -7.18
N LEU A 175 -31.66 -20.46 -7.54
CA LEU A 175 -32.26 -21.46 -6.67
C LEU A 175 -32.32 -22.78 -7.44
N VAL A 176 -31.70 -23.81 -6.86
CA VAL A 176 -31.75 -25.19 -7.38
C VAL A 176 -32.76 -25.95 -6.55
N MET A 177 -33.88 -26.34 -7.18
CA MET A 177 -34.91 -27.17 -6.56
C MET A 177 -34.70 -28.63 -6.95
N ALA A 178 -34.84 -29.54 -6.00
CA ALA A 178 -34.78 -30.98 -6.24
C ALA A 178 -36.16 -31.61 -5.94
N PRO A 179 -37.13 -31.53 -6.87
CA PRO A 179 -38.47 -32.11 -6.66
C PRO A 179 -38.47 -33.65 -6.63
N GLY A 180 -37.39 -34.28 -7.09
CA GLY A 180 -37.21 -35.73 -7.05
C GLY A 180 -35.74 -36.13 -6.90
N PRO A 181 -35.43 -37.42 -6.69
CA PRO A 181 -34.08 -37.91 -6.43
C PRO A 181 -33.11 -37.74 -7.61
N THR A 182 -33.62 -37.60 -8.83
CA THR A 182 -32.82 -37.47 -10.06
C THR A 182 -33.12 -36.18 -10.84
N GLU A 183 -34.06 -35.36 -10.40
CA GLU A 183 -34.45 -34.12 -11.08
C GLU A 183 -33.95 -32.91 -10.32
N ARG A 184 -33.23 -32.03 -11.01
CA ARG A 184 -32.86 -30.71 -10.51
C ARG A 184 -33.39 -29.65 -11.46
N ILE A 185 -34.14 -28.70 -10.93
CA ILE A 185 -34.68 -27.57 -11.67
C ILE A 185 -34.00 -26.31 -11.15
N VAL A 186 -33.24 -25.65 -12.03
CA VAL A 186 -32.56 -24.39 -11.72
C VAL A 186 -33.47 -23.23 -12.13
N ARG A 187 -33.75 -22.32 -11.20
CA ARG A 187 -34.53 -21.10 -11.45
C ARG A 187 -33.72 -19.88 -11.00
N THR A 188 -33.86 -18.78 -11.73
CA THR A 188 -33.25 -17.51 -11.38
C THR A 188 -34.31 -16.52 -10.89
N PHE A 189 -33.92 -15.68 -9.94
CA PHE A 189 -34.78 -14.69 -9.29
C PHE A 189 -34.02 -13.38 -9.08
N SER A 190 -34.73 -12.34 -8.64
CA SER A 190 -34.10 -11.12 -8.15
C SER A 190 -33.45 -11.39 -6.79
N PHE A 191 -32.41 -10.59 -6.46
CA PHE A 191 -31.82 -10.61 -5.12
C PHE A 191 -32.84 -10.23 -4.02
N PHE A 192 -33.90 -9.49 -4.37
CA PHE A 192 -34.96 -9.08 -3.45
C PHE A 192 -36.13 -10.07 -3.36
N ASP A 193 -36.08 -11.18 -4.09
CA ASP A 193 -37.18 -12.15 -4.10
C ASP A 193 -37.20 -12.98 -2.80
N LEU A 194 -38.30 -12.89 -2.07
CA LEU A 194 -38.49 -13.62 -0.81
C LEU A 194 -38.65 -15.13 -1.03
N THR A 195 -38.92 -15.57 -2.25
CA THR A 195 -38.96 -16.99 -2.59
C THR A 195 -37.61 -17.63 -2.27
N VAL A 196 -36.52 -17.01 -2.74
CA VAL A 196 -35.14 -17.51 -2.51
C VAL A 196 -34.81 -17.55 -1.02
N PHE A 197 -35.24 -16.53 -0.27
CA PHE A 197 -35.10 -16.47 1.18
C PHE A 197 -35.87 -17.60 1.88
N GLY A 198 -37.08 -17.92 1.43
CA GLY A 198 -37.91 -19.00 1.97
C GLY A 198 -37.28 -20.39 1.83
N TYR A 199 -36.40 -20.58 0.84
CA TYR A 199 -35.60 -21.79 0.65
C TYR A 199 -34.22 -21.74 1.32
N ALA A 200 -34.07 -20.92 2.37
CA ALA A 200 -32.85 -20.76 3.16
C ALA A 200 -31.62 -20.20 2.42
N ASN A 201 -31.80 -19.63 1.23
CA ASN A 201 -30.74 -18.90 0.54
C ASN A 201 -30.83 -17.40 0.89
N PHE A 202 -30.26 -17.03 2.05
CA PHE A 202 -30.37 -15.69 2.64
C PHE A 202 -29.45 -14.64 2.01
N PHE A 203 -28.37 -15.08 1.36
CA PHE A 203 -27.29 -14.20 0.91
C PHE A 203 -27.72 -13.16 -0.13
N PRO A 204 -28.50 -13.50 -1.18
CA PRO A 204 -28.92 -12.51 -2.18
C PRO A 204 -29.70 -11.35 -1.56
N LEU A 205 -30.64 -11.64 -0.65
CA LEU A 205 -31.41 -10.60 0.03
C LEU A 205 -30.51 -9.73 0.93
N LEU A 206 -29.58 -10.35 1.66
CA LEU A 206 -28.65 -9.63 2.53
C LEU A 206 -27.73 -8.69 1.73
N VAL A 207 -27.22 -9.16 0.58
CA VAL A 207 -26.42 -8.35 -0.36
C VAL A 207 -27.25 -7.17 -0.86
N GLY A 208 -28.47 -7.41 -1.37
CA GLY A 208 -29.36 -6.36 -1.86
C GLY A 208 -29.73 -5.32 -0.80
N LEU A 209 -29.89 -5.71 0.47
CA LEU A 209 -30.12 -4.77 1.57
C LEU A 209 -28.88 -3.92 1.87
N LEU A 210 -27.69 -4.54 1.86
CA LEU A 210 -26.42 -3.85 2.06
C LEU A 210 -26.12 -2.86 0.93
N THR A 211 -26.44 -3.18 -0.33
CA THR A 211 -26.25 -2.27 -1.46
C THR A 211 -27.15 -1.05 -1.38
N VAL A 212 -28.43 -1.25 -1.05
CA VAL A 212 -29.39 -0.15 -0.83
C VAL A 212 -28.94 0.74 0.32
N PHE A 213 -28.55 0.15 1.46
CA PHE A 213 -28.03 0.90 2.60
C PHE A 213 -26.79 1.72 2.23
N SER A 214 -25.85 1.10 1.51
CA SER A 214 -24.61 1.75 1.07
C SER A 214 -24.87 2.89 0.09
N LEU A 215 -25.83 2.72 -0.83
CA LEU A 215 -26.26 3.78 -1.75
C LEU A 215 -26.88 4.96 -1.00
N PHE A 216 -27.79 4.69 -0.07
CA PHE A 216 -28.46 5.72 0.72
C PHE A 216 -27.45 6.52 1.57
N ALA A 217 -26.57 5.83 2.30
CA ALA A 217 -25.51 6.47 3.07
C ALA A 217 -24.51 7.23 2.17
N GLY A 218 -24.22 6.72 0.97
CA GLY A 218 -23.37 7.39 -0.01
C GLY A 218 -23.98 8.67 -0.59
N ILE A 219 -25.30 8.68 -0.83
CA ILE A 219 -26.05 9.87 -1.29
C ILE A 219 -26.08 10.93 -0.18
N ILE A 220 -26.36 10.54 1.07
CA ILE A 220 -26.30 11.45 2.23
C ILE A 220 -24.91 12.08 2.34
N SER A 221 -23.85 11.28 2.15
CA SER A 221 -22.47 11.78 2.13
C SER A 221 -22.19 12.78 1.02
N ALA A 222 -22.95 12.77 -0.08
CA ALA A 222 -22.81 13.73 -1.18
C ALA A 222 -23.56 15.05 -0.91
N LEU A 223 -24.66 15.00 -0.16
CA LEU A 223 -25.52 16.16 0.15
C LEU A 223 -25.02 17.00 1.34
N HIS A 224 -24.32 16.39 2.31
CA HIS A 224 -23.79 17.09 3.48
C HIS A 224 -22.25 17.08 3.53
N PRO A 225 -21.57 18.12 2.99
CA PRO A 225 -20.11 18.14 2.88
C PRO A 225 -19.34 18.33 4.20
N LEU A 226 -20.02 18.63 5.31
CA LEU A 226 -19.39 19.08 6.58
C LEU A 226 -19.05 17.94 7.58
N ARG A 227 -19.49 16.70 7.37
CA ARG A 227 -19.12 15.52 8.18
C ARG A 227 -19.26 14.24 7.33
N LEU A 228 -18.37 13.25 7.27
CA LEU A 228 -17.04 12.99 7.82
C LEU A 228 -16.45 11.89 6.91
N LEU A 229 -15.13 11.80 6.78
CA LEU A 229 -14.43 10.65 6.21
C LEU A 229 -14.94 9.30 6.80
N ARG A 230 -15.44 9.31 8.05
CA ARG A 230 -16.10 8.15 8.70
C ARG A 230 -17.33 7.63 7.95
N LEU A 231 -18.19 8.48 7.41
CA LEU A 231 -19.39 8.03 6.69
C LEU A 231 -19.00 7.35 5.38
N ARG A 232 -18.05 7.95 4.65
CA ARG A 232 -17.48 7.34 3.43
C ARG A 232 -16.77 6.02 3.73
N ASN A 233 -16.12 5.91 4.89
CA ASN A 233 -15.50 4.65 5.33
C ASN A 233 -16.54 3.60 5.74
N ALA A 234 -17.67 4.01 6.32
CA ALA A 234 -18.78 3.10 6.62
C ALA A 234 -19.41 2.57 5.33
N VAL A 235 -19.66 3.43 4.34
CA VAL A 235 -20.15 3.03 3.01
C VAL A 235 -19.20 2.03 2.36
N PHE A 236 -17.88 2.31 2.39
CA PHE A 236 -16.86 1.38 1.91
C PHE A 236 -16.89 0.02 2.63
N LEU A 237 -17.06 0.01 3.95
CA LEU A 237 -17.09 -1.23 4.72
C LEU A 237 -18.34 -2.06 4.41
N CYS A 238 -19.49 -1.42 4.27
CA CYS A 238 -20.74 -2.07 3.89
C CYS A 238 -20.69 -2.61 2.45
N THR A 239 -20.13 -1.87 1.49
CA THR A 239 -19.95 -2.35 0.11
C THR A 239 -18.94 -3.48 0.03
N ALA A 240 -17.84 -3.43 0.80
CA ALA A 240 -16.90 -4.53 0.90
C ALA A 240 -17.56 -5.79 1.50
N ALA A 241 -18.39 -5.65 2.53
CA ALA A 241 -19.15 -6.76 3.11
C ALA A 241 -20.14 -7.34 2.08
N ALA A 242 -20.86 -6.50 1.34
CA ALA A 242 -21.76 -6.94 0.26
C ALA A 242 -21.01 -7.69 -0.85
N ALA A 243 -19.82 -7.21 -1.25
CA ALA A 243 -18.98 -7.85 -2.25
C ALA A 243 -18.48 -9.24 -1.81
N VAL A 244 -18.18 -9.43 -0.53
CA VAL A 244 -17.78 -10.74 0.00
C VAL A 244 -18.99 -11.67 0.10
N LEU A 245 -20.12 -11.17 0.61
CA LEU A 245 -21.34 -11.97 0.77
C LEU A 245 -21.96 -12.38 -0.56
N SER A 246 -21.78 -11.61 -1.63
CA SER A 246 -22.25 -11.97 -2.98
C SER A 246 -21.55 -13.20 -3.56
N LEU A 247 -20.39 -13.58 -3.01
CA LEU A 247 -19.69 -14.83 -3.36
C LEU A 247 -20.16 -16.04 -2.55
N ALA A 248 -20.96 -15.85 -1.49
CA ALA A 248 -21.42 -16.95 -0.64
C ALA A 248 -22.19 -18.07 -1.39
N PRO A 249 -22.97 -17.80 -2.46
CA PRO A 249 -23.60 -18.87 -3.24
C PRO A 249 -22.61 -19.93 -3.78
N LEU A 250 -21.35 -19.57 -4.03
CA LEU A 250 -20.32 -20.50 -4.50
C LEU A 250 -19.92 -21.55 -3.45
N LEU A 251 -20.22 -21.32 -2.17
CA LEU A 251 -20.02 -22.34 -1.14
C LEU A 251 -20.91 -23.58 -1.36
N PHE A 252 -22.01 -23.41 -2.09
CA PHE A 252 -22.96 -24.47 -2.42
C PHE A 252 -22.71 -25.11 -3.79
N GLY A 253 -21.82 -24.53 -4.60
CA GLY A 253 -21.46 -25.01 -5.93
C GLY A 253 -21.51 -23.92 -7.01
N MET A 254 -20.94 -24.23 -8.16
CA MET A 254 -20.88 -23.31 -9.31
C MET A 254 -22.25 -23.02 -9.92
N GLU A 255 -23.17 -23.99 -9.83
CA GLU A 255 -24.53 -23.90 -10.34
C GLU A 255 -25.37 -22.83 -9.63
N TYR A 256 -24.94 -22.39 -8.44
CA TYR A 256 -25.64 -21.39 -7.62
C TYR A 256 -25.26 -19.94 -7.95
N LEU A 257 -24.36 -19.71 -8.91
CA LEU A 257 -23.96 -18.38 -9.37
C LEU A 257 -24.37 -18.17 -10.84
N SER A 258 -25.33 -17.28 -11.07
CA SER A 258 -25.69 -16.90 -12.44
C SER A 258 -24.67 -15.93 -13.05
N ILE A 259 -24.71 -15.78 -14.38
CA ILE A 259 -23.91 -14.79 -15.09
C ILE A 259 -24.20 -13.37 -14.55
N VAL A 260 -25.47 -13.04 -14.31
CA VAL A 260 -25.86 -11.73 -13.76
C VAL A 260 -25.37 -11.57 -12.32
N GLY A 261 -25.45 -12.62 -11.50
CA GLY A 261 -24.87 -12.64 -10.16
C GLY A 261 -23.36 -12.43 -10.16
N ALA A 262 -22.63 -13.00 -11.13
CA ALA A 262 -21.21 -12.75 -11.30
C ALA A 262 -20.91 -11.29 -11.67
N PHE A 263 -21.71 -10.67 -12.54
CA PHE A 263 -21.61 -9.24 -12.85
C PHE A 263 -21.90 -8.35 -11.63
N VAL A 264 -22.88 -8.71 -10.80
CA VAL A 264 -23.14 -8.04 -9.51
C VAL A 264 -21.88 -8.09 -8.64
N CYS A 265 -21.28 -9.28 -8.49
CA CYS A 265 -20.04 -9.44 -7.71
C CYS A 265 -18.93 -8.51 -8.22
N VAL A 266 -18.65 -8.53 -9.52
CA VAL A 266 -17.61 -7.67 -10.14
C VAL A 266 -17.90 -6.19 -9.89
N CYS A 267 -19.16 -5.74 -10.04
CA CYS A 267 -19.55 -4.36 -9.81
C CYS A 267 -19.35 -3.94 -8.35
N LEU A 268 -19.70 -4.81 -7.39
CA LEU A 268 -19.52 -4.56 -5.96
C LEU A 268 -18.04 -4.51 -5.57
N PHE A 269 -17.23 -5.43 -6.06
CA PHE A 269 -15.77 -5.40 -5.84
C PHE A 269 -15.14 -4.14 -6.43
N LEU A 270 -15.47 -3.80 -7.68
CA LEU A 270 -14.96 -2.59 -8.32
C LEU A 270 -15.40 -1.34 -7.55
N SER A 271 -16.65 -1.28 -7.12
CA SER A 271 -17.19 -0.19 -6.30
C SER A 271 -16.40 -0.04 -4.99
N ALA A 272 -16.20 -1.13 -4.24
CA ALA A 272 -15.47 -1.11 -2.98
C ALA A 272 -14.02 -0.64 -3.17
N ILE A 273 -13.32 -1.14 -4.21
CA ILE A 273 -11.94 -0.73 -4.52
C ILE A 273 -11.85 0.78 -4.82
N LEU A 274 -12.77 1.28 -5.65
CA LEU A 274 -12.82 2.70 -6.04
C LEU A 274 -13.16 3.62 -4.86
N GLN A 275 -14.11 3.21 -4.01
CA GLN A 275 -14.45 3.94 -2.78
C GLN A 275 -13.26 3.98 -1.81
N GLY A 276 -12.59 2.85 -1.58
CA GLY A 276 -11.43 2.76 -0.71
C GLY A 276 -10.25 3.61 -1.20
N ALA A 277 -9.97 3.58 -2.52
CA ALA A 277 -8.95 4.42 -3.15
C ALA A 277 -9.30 5.91 -3.04
N GLY A 278 -10.55 6.28 -3.34
CA GLY A 278 -11.03 7.66 -3.24
C GLY A 278 -10.99 8.23 -1.82
N ASN A 279 -11.26 7.40 -0.80
CA ASN A 279 -11.16 7.80 0.61
C ASN A 279 -9.70 8.00 1.05
N CYS A 280 -8.78 7.13 0.61
CA CYS A 280 -7.35 7.26 0.89
C CYS A 280 -6.71 8.50 0.24
N GLN A 281 -7.18 8.88 -0.96
CA GLN A 281 -6.69 10.09 -1.63
C GLN A 281 -7.24 11.36 -0.96
N ALA A 282 -8.53 11.36 -0.59
CA ALA A 282 -9.17 12.48 0.09
C ALA A 282 -8.66 12.74 1.52
N SER A 283 -8.04 11.76 2.18
CA SER A 283 -7.40 11.96 3.49
C SER A 283 -6.00 12.58 3.40
N ARG A 284 -5.43 12.70 2.19
CA ARG A 284 -4.08 13.26 1.95
C ARG A 284 -4.09 14.68 1.40
N SER A 285 -5.24 15.13 0.87
CA SER A 285 -5.50 16.49 0.37
C SER A 285 -6.07 17.36 1.47
#